data_AF-A0A415HVL5-F1
#
_entry.id   AF-A0A415HVL5-F1
#
_cell.length_a   1.000
_cell.length_b   1.000
_cell.length_c   1.000
_cell.angle_alpha   90.00
_cell.angle_beta   90.00
_cell.angle_gamma   90.00
#
_symmetry.space_group_name_H-M   'P 1'
#
loop_
_entity.id
_entity.type
_entity.pdbx_description
1 polymer ?
#
loop_
_entity_poly.entity_id
_entity_poly.type
_entity_poly.pdbx_seq_one_letter_code
_entity_poly.pdbx_strand_id
1 'polypeptide(L)'
;MSTGFNWFKSYKITIHRATKMWDWDEHKLEYIGGGSSSHSGTNIANVQDLIEKYSGKRIPTIEEDFINSEDEDLHLIDPKEMSQICEKILADNEVDKVNMRDRIELFKDLSDEGYFLSYDYM
;
A
#
# COMPACT_ATOMS: atom_id res chain seq x y z
N MET A 1 11.83 3.33 -13.64
CA MET A 1 10.38 3.08 -13.55
C MET A 1 9.94 3.46 -12.14
N SER A 2 8.79 4.11 -12.03
CA SER A 2 8.19 4.51 -10.76
C SER A 2 6.85 3.82 -10.61
N THR A 3 6.56 3.30 -9.43
CA THR A 3 5.29 2.66 -9.08
C THR A 3 4.44 3.63 -8.30
N GLY A 4 3.13 3.67 -8.53
CA GLY A 4 2.24 4.50 -7.75
C GLY A 4 2.17 4.04 -6.30
N PHE A 5 2.16 5.00 -5.40
CA PHE A 5 2.01 4.79 -3.96
C PHE A 5 0.76 5.54 -3.52
N ASN A 6 -0.16 4.85 -2.85
CA ASN A 6 -1.44 5.40 -2.45
C ASN A 6 -1.56 5.37 -0.92
N TRP A 7 -2.20 6.40 -0.37
CA TRP A 7 -2.65 6.42 1.01
C TRP A 7 -4.12 6.83 1.07
N PHE A 8 -4.94 6.16 1.89
CA PHE A 8 -6.40 6.35 1.90
C PHE A 8 -7.03 5.94 3.22
N LYS A 9 -8.19 6.49 3.57
CA LYS A 9 -8.91 6.15 4.82
C LYS A 9 -9.80 4.92 4.67
N SER A 10 -10.36 4.77 3.49
CA SER A 10 -11.23 3.65 3.12
C SER A 10 -11.13 3.41 1.62
N TYR A 11 -11.56 2.25 1.20
CA TYR A 11 -11.63 1.89 -0.21
C TYR A 11 -13.01 1.34 -0.54
N LYS A 12 -13.36 1.38 -1.82
CA LYS A 12 -14.56 0.74 -2.34
C LYS A 12 -14.20 -0.05 -3.59
N ILE A 13 -14.54 -1.33 -3.58
CA ILE A 13 -14.46 -2.18 -4.77
C ILE A 13 -15.84 -2.18 -5.43
N THR A 14 -15.87 -2.04 -6.75
CA THR A 14 -17.08 -2.21 -7.55
C THR A 14 -16.78 -3.17 -8.69
N ILE A 15 -17.60 -4.20 -8.87
CA ILE A 15 -17.46 -5.15 -9.97
C ILE A 15 -18.69 -5.05 -10.87
N HIS A 16 -18.51 -4.47 -12.06
CA HIS A 16 -19.54 -4.41 -13.08
C HIS A 16 -19.49 -5.69 -13.91
N ARG A 17 -20.36 -6.63 -13.58
CA ARG A 17 -20.43 -7.91 -14.29
C ARG A 17 -20.90 -7.74 -15.73
N ALA A 18 -20.16 -8.35 -16.64
CA ALA A 18 -20.51 -8.45 -18.04
C ALA A 18 -21.89 -9.10 -18.22
N THR A 19 -22.71 -8.53 -19.09
CA THR A 19 -24.03 -9.07 -19.43
C THR A 19 -24.05 -9.76 -20.79
N LYS A 20 -22.97 -9.64 -21.58
CA LYS A 20 -22.84 -10.22 -22.92
C LYS A 20 -21.65 -11.16 -23.00
N MET A 21 -21.71 -12.09 -23.95
CA MET A 21 -20.71 -13.15 -24.15
C MET A 21 -19.30 -12.64 -24.52
N TRP A 22 -19.18 -11.38 -24.97
CA TRP A 22 -17.92 -10.75 -25.38
C TRP A 22 -17.54 -9.54 -24.51
N ASP A 23 -18.29 -9.30 -23.43
CA ASP A 23 -17.95 -8.28 -22.45
C ASP A 23 -17.11 -8.92 -21.33
N TRP A 24 -16.27 -8.12 -20.69
CA TRP A 24 -15.47 -8.53 -19.52
C TRP A 24 -16.03 -7.83 -18.29
N ASP A 25 -15.87 -8.47 -17.13
CA ASP A 25 -16.18 -7.83 -15.87
C ASP A 25 -15.24 -6.62 -15.70
N GLU A 26 -15.80 -5.45 -15.40
CA GLU A 26 -15.02 -4.26 -15.11
C GLU A 26 -14.85 -4.18 -13.60
N HIS A 27 -13.60 -4.33 -13.16
CA HIS A 27 -13.18 -4.23 -11.78
C HIS A 27 -12.70 -2.80 -11.55
N LYS A 28 -13.21 -2.17 -10.49
CA LYS A 28 -12.82 -0.80 -10.15
C LYS A 28 -12.54 -0.69 -8.67
N LEU A 29 -11.35 -0.19 -8.35
CA LEU A 29 -10.95 0.17 -6.99
C LEU A 29 -10.94 1.68 -6.81
N GLU A 30 -11.72 2.18 -5.85
CA GLU A 30 -11.76 3.59 -5.51
C GLU A 30 -11.13 3.82 -4.13
N TYR A 31 -10.04 4.59 -4.08
CA TYR A 31 -9.43 5.06 -2.84
C TYR A 31 -10.09 6.34 -2.34
N ILE A 32 -10.62 6.32 -1.12
CA ILE A 32 -11.44 7.40 -0.56
C ILE A 32 -10.68 8.14 0.54
N GLY A 33 -10.73 9.47 0.46
CA GLY A 33 -10.16 10.37 1.47
C GLY A 33 -8.66 10.18 1.57
N GLY A 34 -7.93 10.31 0.47
CA GLY A 34 -6.53 9.94 0.36
C GLY A 34 -5.78 10.72 -0.71
N GLY A 35 -4.59 10.26 -1.04
CA GLY A 35 -3.78 10.80 -2.13
C GLY A 35 -2.83 9.76 -2.70
N SER A 36 -2.12 10.15 -3.74
CA SER A 36 -1.14 9.30 -4.39
C SER A 36 0.14 10.06 -4.75
N SER A 37 1.23 9.32 -4.86
CA SER A 37 2.51 9.78 -5.39
C SER A 37 3.16 8.64 -6.16
N SER A 38 4.46 8.73 -6.45
CA SER A 38 5.19 7.63 -7.07
C SER A 38 6.56 7.44 -6.43
N HIS A 39 6.95 6.18 -6.26
CA HIS A 39 8.25 5.79 -5.70
C HIS A 39 9.06 5.00 -6.74
N SER A 40 10.39 5.12 -6.69
CA SER A 40 11.26 4.30 -7.54
C SER A 40 11.30 2.85 -7.04
N GLY A 41 11.48 1.89 -7.96
CA GLY A 41 11.55 0.47 -7.60
C GLY A 41 12.62 0.15 -6.53
N THR A 42 13.78 0.81 -6.59
CA THR A 42 14.84 0.65 -5.56
C THR A 42 14.39 1.14 -4.19
N ASN A 43 13.70 2.28 -4.12
CA ASN A 43 13.18 2.78 -2.85
C ASN A 43 12.09 1.88 -2.29
N ILE A 44 11.23 1.35 -3.15
CA ILE A 44 10.19 0.39 -2.77
C ILE A 44 10.84 -0.87 -2.19
N ALA A 45 11.83 -1.44 -2.86
CA ALA A 45 12.54 -2.63 -2.38
C ALA A 45 13.16 -2.38 -1.00
N ASN A 46 13.92 -1.29 -0.83
CA ASN A 46 14.57 -0.97 0.44
C ASN A 46 13.56 -0.80 1.58
N VAL A 47 12.42 -0.16 1.33
CA VAL A 47 11.40 0.05 2.37
C VAL A 47 10.63 -1.23 2.66
N GLN A 48 10.28 -2.02 1.64
CA GLN A 48 9.60 -3.30 1.83
C GLN A 48 10.48 -4.28 2.61
N ASP A 49 11.79 -4.33 2.35
CA ASP A 49 12.73 -5.17 3.09
C ASP A 49 12.81 -4.77 4.57
N LEU A 50 12.78 -3.47 4.87
CA LEU A 50 12.68 -2.97 6.25
C LEU A 50 11.36 -3.37 6.90
N ILE A 51 10.21 -3.13 6.25
CA ILE A 51 8.90 -3.47 6.81
C ILE A 51 8.80 -4.98 7.06
N GLU A 52 9.22 -5.81 6.10
CA GLU A 52 9.22 -7.26 6.22
C GLU A 52 10.12 -7.74 7.35
N LYS A 53 11.32 -7.17 7.49
CA LYS A 53 12.24 -7.55 8.57
C LYS A 53 11.65 -7.29 9.97
N TYR A 54 10.90 -6.20 10.16
CA TYR A 54 10.38 -5.82 11.47
C TYR A 54 8.95 -6.31 11.75
N SER A 55 8.26 -6.88 10.76
CA SER A 55 6.85 -7.29 10.90
C SER A 55 6.49 -8.64 10.26
N GLY A 56 7.31 -9.14 9.34
CA GLY A 56 6.95 -10.27 8.46
C GLY A 56 5.88 -9.92 7.41
N LYS A 57 5.54 -8.64 7.25
CA LYS A 57 4.51 -8.15 6.32
C LYS A 57 5.11 -7.23 5.26
N ARG A 58 4.34 -6.94 4.22
CA ARG A 58 4.67 -5.99 3.16
C ARG A 58 3.50 -5.06 2.92
N ILE A 59 3.77 -3.83 2.48
CA ILE A 59 2.71 -2.97 1.94
C ILE A 59 2.16 -3.68 0.70
N PRO A 60 0.86 -3.95 0.63
CA PRO A 60 0.31 -4.74 -0.47
C PRO A 60 0.41 -3.98 -1.80
N THR A 61 0.73 -4.74 -2.83
CA THR A 61 0.64 -4.30 -4.22
C THR A 61 -0.71 -4.76 -4.75
N ILE A 62 -1.52 -3.82 -5.23
CA ILE A 62 -2.89 -4.09 -5.66
C ILE A 62 -2.96 -4.07 -7.18
N GLU A 63 -3.50 -5.14 -7.75
CA GLU A 63 -3.88 -5.25 -9.15
C GLU A 63 -5.41 -5.29 -9.21
N GLU A 64 -6.03 -4.27 -9.80
CA GLU A 64 -7.49 -4.14 -9.84
C GLU A 64 -8.11 -5.31 -10.61
N ASP A 65 -7.44 -5.77 -11.67
CA ASP A 65 -7.92 -6.88 -12.52
C ASP A 65 -7.91 -8.23 -11.79
N PHE A 66 -7.23 -8.35 -10.64
CA PHE A 66 -7.17 -9.60 -9.86
C PHE A 66 -8.20 -9.66 -8.72
N ILE A 67 -8.99 -8.60 -8.52
CA ILE A 67 -10.00 -8.53 -7.47
C ILE A 67 -11.23 -9.34 -7.87
N ASN A 68 -11.54 -10.43 -7.16
CA ASN A 68 -12.63 -11.34 -7.56
C ASN A 68 -13.97 -11.04 -6.88
N SER A 69 -13.97 -10.21 -5.83
CA SER A 69 -15.15 -9.88 -5.04
C SER A 69 -15.16 -8.42 -4.60
N GLU A 70 -16.36 -7.86 -4.39
CA GLU A 70 -16.51 -6.53 -3.77
C GLU A 70 -16.11 -6.52 -2.28
N ASP A 71 -16.12 -7.70 -1.65
CA ASP A 71 -15.70 -7.91 -0.26
C ASP A 71 -14.26 -8.48 -0.16
N GLU A 72 -13.46 -8.39 -1.23
CA GLU A 72 -12.08 -8.91 -1.25
C GLU A 72 -11.24 -8.27 -0.14
N ASP A 73 -10.50 -9.10 0.59
CA ASP A 73 -9.50 -8.64 1.55
C ASP A 73 -8.23 -8.25 0.78
N LEU A 74 -7.97 -6.94 0.71
CA LEU A 74 -6.76 -6.39 0.09
C LEU A 74 -5.49 -6.63 0.93
N HIS A 75 -5.61 -7.34 2.07
CA HIS A 75 -4.53 -7.67 3.00
C HIS A 75 -3.75 -6.43 3.46
N LEU A 76 -4.47 -5.32 3.64
CA LEU A 76 -3.92 -4.06 4.12
C LEU A 76 -3.41 -4.22 5.55
N ILE A 77 -2.31 -3.55 5.85
CA ILE A 77 -1.81 -3.44 7.22
C ILE A 77 -2.64 -2.36 7.91
N ASP A 78 -3.20 -2.68 9.08
CA ASP A 78 -3.94 -1.70 9.88
C ASP A 78 -3.06 -0.47 10.16
N PRO A 79 -3.59 0.78 10.07
CA PRO A 79 -2.76 1.97 10.23
C PRO A 79 -2.06 2.02 11.59
N LYS A 80 -2.71 1.56 12.66
CA LYS A 80 -2.07 1.51 13.98
C LYS A 80 -0.93 0.50 14.01
N GLU A 81 -1.09 -0.64 13.34
CA GLU A 81 -0.01 -1.62 13.19
C GLU A 81 1.14 -1.06 12.36
N MET A 82 0.86 -0.43 11.21
CA MET A 82 1.88 0.18 10.36
C MET A 82 2.67 1.27 11.09
N SER A 83 1.99 2.12 11.87
CA SER A 83 2.65 3.12 12.73
C SER A 83 3.65 2.46 13.69
N GLN A 84 3.24 1.40 14.40
CA GLN A 84 4.12 0.65 15.30
C GLN A 84 5.29 -0.01 14.59
N ILE A 85 5.11 -0.48 13.35
CA ILE A 85 6.19 -1.02 12.53
C ILE A 85 7.19 0.08 12.20
N CYS A 86 6.71 1.25 11.76
CA CYS A 86 7.56 2.39 11.45
C CYS A 86 8.33 2.89 12.68
N GLU A 87 7.70 2.96 13.85
CA GLU A 87 8.38 3.32 15.10
C GLU A 87 9.55 2.37 15.42
N LYS A 88 9.36 1.06 15.24
CA LYS A 88 10.44 0.08 15.44
C LYS A 88 11.59 0.26 14.45
N ILE A 89 11.28 0.55 13.19
CA ILE A 89 12.29 0.81 12.15
C ILE A 89 13.06 2.09 12.46
N LEU A 90 12.38 3.16 12.87
CA LEU A 90 12.98 4.47 13.16
C LEU A 90 13.86 4.47 14.42
N ALA A 91 13.60 3.56 15.35
CA ALA A 91 14.41 3.33 16.54
C ALA A 91 15.76 2.65 16.23
N ASP A 92 15.93 2.06 15.04
CA ASP A 92 17.16 1.45 14.57
C ASP A 92 17.92 2.40 13.61
N ASN A 93 19.20 2.10 13.36
CA ASN A 93 20.05 2.82 12.41
C ASN A 93 20.06 2.20 11.00
N GLU A 94 19.48 1.02 10.81
CA GLU A 94 19.45 0.37 9.50
C GLU A 94 18.71 1.19 8.44
N VAL A 95 17.66 1.91 8.85
CA VAL A 95 16.91 2.82 7.98
C VAL A 95 17.80 3.92 7.39
N ASP A 96 18.81 4.38 8.13
CA ASP A 96 19.78 5.38 7.67
C ASP A 96 20.78 4.79 6.68
N LYS A 97 21.16 3.51 6.87
CA LYS A 97 22.10 2.82 5.97
C LYS A 97 21.55 2.67 4.55
N VAL A 98 20.23 2.55 4.42
CA VAL A 98 19.53 2.49 3.12
C VAL A 98 18.95 3.83 2.69
N ASN A 99 19.21 4.91 3.44
CA ASN A 99 18.75 6.27 3.18
C ASN A 99 17.22 6.39 3.07
N MET A 100 16.46 5.65 3.88
CA MET A 100 14.99 5.60 3.81
C MET A 100 14.28 6.26 5.00
N ARG A 101 14.97 6.98 5.89
CA ARG A 101 14.38 7.54 7.12
C ARG A 101 13.18 8.42 6.82
N ASP A 102 13.33 9.41 5.96
CA ASP A 102 12.24 10.33 5.56
C ASP A 102 11.00 9.59 5.03
N ARG A 103 11.21 8.43 4.37
CA ARG A 103 10.10 7.64 3.82
C ARG A 103 9.36 6.88 4.91
N ILE A 104 10.09 6.30 5.86
CA ILE A 104 9.49 5.62 7.01
C ILE A 104 8.77 6.62 7.92
N GLU A 105 9.32 7.83 8.09
CA GLU A 105 8.64 8.92 8.80
C GLU A 105 7.34 9.31 8.10
N LEU A 106 7.35 9.49 6.78
CA LEU A 106 6.12 9.72 6.01
C LEU A 106 5.08 8.60 6.22
N PHE A 107 5.51 7.34 6.20
CA PHE A 107 4.60 6.21 6.37
C PHE A 107 4.02 6.17 7.78
N LYS A 108 4.83 6.50 8.79
CA LYS A 108 4.38 6.64 10.17
C LYS A 108 3.35 7.75 10.29
N ASP A 109 3.62 8.95 9.77
CA ASP A 109 2.72 10.10 9.88
C ASP A 109 1.37 9.82 9.21
N LEU A 110 1.39 9.23 8.00
CA LEU A 110 0.16 8.79 7.33
C LEU A 110 -0.60 7.75 8.16
N SER A 111 0.12 6.80 8.75
CA SER A 111 -0.48 5.72 9.55
C SER A 111 -1.03 6.23 10.88
N ASP A 112 -0.38 7.19 11.52
CA ASP A 112 -0.81 7.88 12.74
C ASP A 112 -2.09 8.68 12.51
N GLU A 113 -2.23 9.27 11.32
CA GLU A 113 -3.48 9.91 10.92
C GLU A 113 -4.59 8.88 10.61
N GLY A 114 -4.25 7.60 10.45
CA GLY A 114 -5.19 6.52 10.15
C GLY A 114 -5.35 6.21 8.66
N TYR A 115 -4.35 6.50 7.82
CA TYR A 115 -4.35 6.08 6.42
C TYR A 115 -3.80 4.66 6.26
N PHE A 116 -4.46 3.87 5.42
CA PHE A 116 -3.90 2.65 4.84
C PHE A 116 -2.95 2.99 3.70
N LEU A 117 -2.02 2.10 3.41
CA LEU A 117 -1.00 2.27 2.38
C LEU A 117 -1.09 1.14 1.34
N SER A 118 -0.92 1.45 0.06
CA SER A 118 -0.78 0.46 -1.02
C SER A 118 0.21 0.91 -2.09
N TYR A 119 0.66 -0.05 -2.91
CA TYR A 119 1.35 0.21 -4.16
C TYR A 119 0.50 -0.26 -5.34
N ASP A 120 0.61 0.42 -6.47
CA ASP A 120 0.03 -0.04 -7.74
C ASP A 120 0.82 -1.26 -8.26
N TYR A 121 0.14 -2.16 -8.97
CA TYR A 121 0.81 -3.18 -9.76
C TYR A 121 1.61 -2.54 -10.91
N MET A 122 2.77 -3.13 -11.24
CA MET A 122 3.72 -2.61 -12.26
C MET A 122 3.50 -3.22 -13.63
#